data_AF-A0A7S1XV35-F1
#
_entry.id   AF-A0A7S1XV35-F1
#
_cell.length_a   1.000
_cell.length_b   1.000
_cell.length_c   1.000
_cell.angle_alpha   90.00
_cell.angle_beta   90.00
_cell.angle_gamma   90.00
#
_symmetry.space_group_name_H-M   'P 1'
#
loop_
_entity.id
_entity.type
_entity.pdbx_description
1 polymer ?
#
loop_
_entity_poly.entity_id
_entity_poly.type
_entity_poly.pdbx_seq_one_letter_code
_entity_poly.pdbx_strand_id
1 'polypeptide(L)'
;PPEAESISATSKSKLLDNVDRSSQEDKLRDFLNYTKEFKLEVDHSANIAQIGLDRAFSRTNQERATWIGFYVNMALNTIALLSLRVEDDSERTYRNGTALNLSRVLLAVQLLTSGFVLVLYCVVRVPVIYYLALGKQLVARGIVEPFAFYRSTPADVIRAGLATLLDPRLLYHMVYFLVAAIGIKLGPHDGAFLNAFLLLDIIVKNSTTQDVILAVARPWKQIAMTLLLTVFVTYIFATYIFYQDGLLTNETDGNGCDTLLNCYFATSGAVVRAAESLGELISNNERKTLPLDLCYFLVFIVLLNIIFGIIIDTFSELRSEKADRVADRENVCFVCGLCKADFEKEADGSSGFDAHCQREHVVWNYVNYIMFIWCKDRDDDDGLDQFVRKCLETDNLAWLPIGQALRNEGTAAAEDPMEKVEVHVDKLETTVRDLNEASVRVSKKHSEMIQRDVRRISERLESFVTSINRGVTPAIAEAPAPAAPETPSTNAEMEERLGKLEQQSLATLEHLNRIFSVLEARSGAGAATTAADGGEGAPTAW
;
A
#
# COMPACT_ATOMS: atom_id res chain seq x y z
N PRO A 1 4.02 -27.88 -5.92
CA PRO A 1 3.56 -28.49 -7.20
C PRO A 1 4.50 -28.04 -8.32
N PRO A 2 4.75 -28.87 -9.36
CA PRO A 2 5.64 -28.49 -10.48
C PRO A 2 5.20 -27.19 -11.16
N GLU A 3 3.91 -26.88 -11.11
CA GLU A 3 3.30 -25.64 -11.58
C GLU A 3 3.84 -24.38 -10.88
N ALA A 4 4.21 -24.45 -9.60
CA ALA A 4 4.73 -23.31 -8.85
C ALA A 4 6.18 -22.94 -9.23
N GLU A 5 6.92 -23.87 -9.86
CA GLU A 5 8.26 -23.60 -10.38
C GLU A 5 8.24 -22.69 -11.61
N SER A 6 7.10 -22.61 -12.31
CA SER A 6 6.90 -21.78 -13.51
C SER A 6 6.78 -20.28 -13.23
N ILE A 7 6.69 -19.88 -11.96
CA ILE A 7 6.60 -18.46 -11.57
C ILE A 7 7.88 -17.73 -11.99
N SER A 8 7.72 -16.72 -12.85
CA SER A 8 8.83 -15.94 -13.40
C SER A 8 9.63 -15.20 -12.32
N ALA A 9 10.96 -15.17 -12.46
CA ALA A 9 11.87 -14.51 -11.51
C ALA A 9 11.53 -13.03 -11.27
N THR A 10 11.08 -12.32 -12.31
CA THR A 10 10.64 -10.92 -12.21
C THR A 10 9.37 -10.75 -11.38
N SER A 11 8.48 -11.74 -11.36
CA SER A 11 7.28 -11.70 -10.53
C SER A 11 7.64 -11.96 -9.07
N LYS A 12 8.64 -12.82 -8.85
CA LYS A 12 9.22 -13.06 -7.54
C LYS A 12 9.87 -11.80 -6.96
N SER A 13 10.67 -11.09 -7.76
CA SER A 13 11.27 -9.82 -7.32
C SER A 13 10.21 -8.74 -7.08
N LYS A 14 9.19 -8.66 -7.94
CA LYS A 14 8.08 -7.70 -7.77
C LYS A 14 7.34 -7.85 -6.45
N LEU A 15 7.09 -9.08 -6.00
CA LEU A 15 6.51 -9.33 -4.67
C LEU A 15 7.44 -8.77 -3.58
N LEU A 16 8.73 -9.13 -3.61
CA LEU A 16 9.66 -8.73 -2.55
C LEU A 16 9.87 -7.20 -2.51
N ASP A 17 9.81 -6.52 -3.65
CA ASP A 17 10.15 -5.10 -3.77
C ASP A 17 8.94 -4.16 -3.57
N ASN A 18 7.72 -4.60 -3.92
CA ASN A 18 6.53 -3.74 -3.96
C ASN A 18 5.44 -4.07 -2.92
N VAL A 19 5.65 -5.08 -2.07
CA VAL A 19 4.70 -5.39 -0.99
C VAL A 19 4.61 -4.23 -0.01
N ASP A 20 3.39 -3.93 0.45
CA ASP A 20 3.14 -2.95 1.52
C ASP A 20 3.79 -3.40 2.83
N ARG A 21 4.55 -2.52 3.48
CA ARG A 21 5.28 -2.79 4.73
C ARG A 21 4.88 -1.86 5.87
N SER A 22 3.73 -1.21 5.74
CA SER A 22 3.15 -0.35 6.79
C SER A 22 2.89 -1.10 8.10
N SER A 23 2.38 -2.34 8.02
CA SER A 23 2.20 -3.24 9.14
C SER A 23 2.49 -4.70 8.76
N GLN A 24 2.73 -5.56 9.75
CA GLN A 24 2.93 -6.99 9.49
C GLN A 24 1.66 -7.64 8.88
N GLU A 25 0.48 -7.20 9.31
CA GLU A 25 -0.78 -7.71 8.77
C GLU A 25 -0.99 -7.27 7.32
N ASP A 26 -0.76 -5.99 7.01
CA ASP A 26 -0.91 -5.46 5.65
C ASP A 26 0.09 -6.11 4.69
N LYS A 27 1.33 -6.34 5.14
CA LYS A 27 2.35 -7.10 4.41
C LYS A 27 1.89 -8.49 4.03
N LEU A 28 1.26 -9.21 4.97
CA LEU A 28 0.78 -10.57 4.74
C LEU A 28 -0.51 -10.59 3.89
N ARG A 29 -1.42 -9.62 4.06
CA ARG A 29 -2.59 -9.47 3.17
C ARG A 29 -2.17 -9.19 1.73
N ASP A 30 -1.22 -8.29 1.54
CA ASP A 30 -0.71 -7.97 0.22
C ASP A 30 0.03 -9.17 -0.39
N PHE A 31 0.82 -9.90 0.41
CA PHE A 31 1.39 -11.18 0.01
C PHE A 31 0.34 -12.18 -0.49
N LEU A 32 -0.79 -12.36 0.22
CA LEU A 32 -1.89 -13.22 -0.22
C LEU A 32 -2.56 -12.72 -1.50
N ASN A 33 -2.60 -11.41 -1.75
CA ASN A 33 -3.11 -10.88 -3.00
C ASN A 33 -2.17 -11.16 -4.19
N TYR A 34 -0.85 -11.06 -3.97
CA TYR A 34 0.14 -11.46 -4.96
C TYR A 34 0.09 -12.96 -5.27
N THR A 35 -0.16 -13.83 -4.28
CA THR A 35 -0.31 -15.27 -4.57
C THR A 35 -1.54 -15.55 -5.44
N LYS A 36 -2.65 -14.83 -5.25
CA LYS A 36 -3.81 -14.91 -6.17
C LYS A 36 -3.42 -14.52 -7.61
N GLU A 37 -2.61 -13.47 -7.79
CA GLU A 37 -2.06 -13.09 -9.11
C GLU A 37 -1.16 -14.18 -9.70
N PHE A 38 -0.28 -14.78 -8.89
CA PHE A 38 0.60 -15.85 -9.32
C PHE A 38 -0.18 -17.08 -9.78
N LYS A 39 -1.30 -17.41 -9.15
CA LYS A 39 -2.13 -18.56 -9.56
C LYS A 39 -2.68 -18.34 -10.96
N LEU A 40 -3.24 -17.15 -11.21
CA LEU A 40 -3.74 -16.76 -12.53
C LEU A 40 -2.62 -16.74 -13.59
N GLU A 41 -1.42 -16.29 -13.22
CA GLU A 41 -0.25 -16.34 -14.10
C GLU A 41 0.14 -17.76 -14.48
N VAL A 42 0.22 -18.66 -13.50
CA VAL A 42 0.62 -20.06 -13.69
C VAL A 42 -0.42 -20.79 -14.53
N ASP A 43 -1.71 -20.64 -14.22
CA ASP A 43 -2.81 -21.25 -14.99
C ASP A 43 -2.81 -20.79 -16.45
N HIS A 44 -2.63 -19.48 -16.66
CA HIS A 44 -2.55 -18.91 -18.00
C HIS A 44 -1.32 -19.39 -18.76
N SER A 45 -0.16 -19.47 -18.09
CA SER A 45 1.06 -20.01 -18.67
C SER A 45 0.92 -21.48 -19.05
N ALA A 46 0.24 -22.29 -18.22
CA ALA A 46 -0.05 -23.69 -18.52
C ALA A 46 -0.96 -23.83 -19.75
N ASN A 47 -1.99 -22.98 -19.88
CA ASN A 47 -2.86 -22.94 -21.06
C ASN A 47 -2.08 -22.60 -22.34
N ILE A 48 -1.15 -21.64 -22.28
CA ILE A 48 -0.28 -21.30 -23.42
C ILE A 48 0.63 -22.48 -23.80
N ALA A 49 1.14 -23.21 -22.80
CA ALA A 49 1.98 -24.38 -23.03
C ALA A 49 1.23 -25.53 -23.71
N GLN A 50 -0.05 -25.74 -23.37
CA GLN A 50 -0.89 -26.72 -24.05
C GLN A 50 -1.12 -26.38 -25.53
N ILE A 51 -1.15 -25.10 -25.88
CA ILE A 51 -1.26 -24.63 -27.27
C ILE A 51 0.09 -24.77 -28.03
N GLY A 52 1.19 -25.02 -27.32
CA GLY A 52 2.53 -25.17 -27.90
C GLY A 52 3.25 -23.85 -28.21
N LEU A 53 2.82 -22.76 -27.56
CA LEU A 53 3.32 -21.39 -27.80
C LEU A 53 4.19 -20.85 -26.64
N ASP A 54 4.49 -21.67 -25.64
CA ASP A 54 5.28 -21.34 -24.44
C ASP A 54 6.64 -20.71 -24.76
N ARG A 55 7.34 -21.23 -25.77
CA ARG A 55 8.67 -20.76 -26.15
C ARG A 55 8.70 -19.35 -26.71
N ALA A 56 7.63 -18.90 -27.34
CA ALA A 56 7.54 -17.54 -27.90
C ALA A 56 6.89 -16.59 -26.89
N PHE A 57 5.79 -17.02 -26.26
CA PHE A 57 4.94 -16.21 -25.39
C PHE A 57 5.28 -16.40 -23.91
N SER A 58 6.54 -16.12 -23.56
CA SER A 58 7.01 -16.14 -22.18
C SER A 58 7.33 -14.73 -21.66
N ARG A 59 7.18 -14.52 -20.36
CA ARG A 59 7.53 -13.24 -19.69
C ARG A 59 9.00 -12.87 -19.88
N THR A 60 9.90 -13.86 -19.88
CA THR A 60 11.33 -13.62 -20.12
C THR A 60 11.59 -13.12 -21.54
N ASN A 61 10.87 -13.63 -22.53
CA ASN A 61 10.98 -13.14 -23.90
C ASN A 61 10.39 -11.74 -24.06
N GLN A 62 9.29 -11.46 -23.37
CA GLN A 62 8.70 -10.12 -23.34
C GLN A 62 9.71 -9.09 -22.83
N GLU A 63 10.39 -9.38 -21.72
CA GLU A 63 11.43 -8.50 -21.17
C GLU A 63 12.59 -8.32 -22.15
N ARG A 64 13.11 -9.41 -22.72
CA ARG A 64 14.17 -9.34 -23.75
C ARG A 64 13.74 -8.51 -24.96
N ALA A 65 12.52 -8.69 -25.45
CA ALA A 65 12.00 -7.95 -26.59
C ALA A 65 11.90 -6.44 -26.29
N THR A 66 11.48 -6.05 -25.08
CA THR A 66 11.44 -4.64 -24.69
C THR A 66 12.84 -4.00 -24.62
N TRP A 67 13.86 -4.75 -24.21
CA TRP A 67 15.25 -4.28 -24.21
C TRP A 67 15.81 -4.19 -25.62
N ILE A 68 15.54 -5.17 -26.48
CA ILE A 68 15.93 -5.14 -27.90
C ILE A 68 15.32 -3.91 -28.58
N GLY A 69 14.03 -3.63 -28.38
CA GLY A 69 13.37 -2.45 -28.93
C GLY A 69 14.01 -1.15 -28.44
N PHE A 70 14.40 -1.08 -27.17
CA PHE A 70 15.11 0.08 -26.64
C PHE A 70 16.49 0.29 -27.31
N TYR A 71 17.28 -0.77 -27.47
CA TYR A 71 18.58 -0.66 -28.13
C TYR A 71 18.48 -0.33 -29.63
N VAL A 72 17.47 -0.86 -30.32
CA VAL A 72 17.16 -0.49 -31.70
C VAL A 72 16.83 1.00 -31.78
N ASN A 73 15.99 1.50 -30.88
CA ASN A 73 15.65 2.92 -30.84
C ASN A 73 16.86 3.81 -30.49
N MET A 74 17.73 3.35 -29.59
CA MET A 74 18.98 4.05 -29.27
C MET A 74 19.88 4.16 -30.51
N ALA A 75 20.08 3.06 -31.23
CA ALA A 75 20.87 3.06 -32.47
C ALA A 75 20.27 3.96 -33.56
N LEU A 76 18.94 3.93 -33.73
CA LEU A 76 18.21 4.79 -34.66
C LEU A 76 18.47 6.28 -34.36
N ASN A 77 18.35 6.68 -33.10
CA ASN A 77 18.59 8.06 -32.67
C ASN A 77 20.07 8.45 -32.76
N THR A 78 21.00 7.55 -32.48
CA THR A 78 22.44 7.81 -32.69
C THR A 78 22.77 8.04 -34.17
N ILE A 79 22.19 7.26 -35.08
CA ILE A 79 22.38 7.47 -36.52
C ILE A 79 21.78 8.81 -36.94
N ALA A 80 20.57 9.15 -36.49
CA ALA A 80 19.98 10.45 -36.76
C ALA A 80 20.87 11.60 -36.26
N LEU A 81 21.40 11.50 -35.04
CA LEU A 81 22.31 12.50 -34.45
C LEU A 81 23.58 12.73 -35.29
N LEU A 82 24.17 11.67 -35.85
CA LEU A 82 25.44 11.76 -36.58
C LEU A 82 25.29 12.13 -38.07
N SER A 83 24.09 11.99 -38.63
CA SER A 83 23.91 12.03 -40.09
C SER A 83 22.80 12.96 -40.59
N LEU A 84 21.88 13.40 -39.73
CA LEU A 84 20.84 14.35 -40.13
C LEU A 84 21.44 15.76 -40.21
N ARG A 85 21.24 16.43 -41.35
CA ARG A 85 21.63 17.84 -41.56
C ARG A 85 20.46 18.61 -42.14
N VAL A 86 20.48 19.91 -41.93
CA VAL A 86 19.60 20.85 -42.64
C VAL A 86 20.39 21.36 -43.84
N GLU A 87 19.82 21.23 -45.03
CA GLU A 87 20.34 21.83 -46.26
C GLU A 87 19.52 23.10 -46.54
N ASP A 88 20.03 23.99 -47.41
CA ASP A 88 19.36 25.25 -47.74
C ASP A 88 17.90 24.98 -48.18
N ASP A 89 16.94 25.79 -47.70
CA ASP A 89 15.47 25.60 -47.75
C ASP A 89 14.80 24.77 -46.63
N SER A 90 15.46 24.57 -45.49
CA SER A 90 14.90 23.85 -44.32
C SER A 90 14.60 22.36 -44.58
N GLU A 91 15.02 21.82 -45.72
CA GLU A 91 14.91 20.40 -46.01
C GLU A 91 15.94 19.62 -45.19
N ARG A 92 15.45 18.60 -44.47
CA ARG A 92 16.28 17.74 -43.62
C ARG A 92 16.78 16.59 -44.46
N THR A 93 18.09 16.48 -44.69
CA THR A 93 18.68 15.40 -45.50
C THR A 93 19.66 14.56 -44.67
N TYR A 94 19.81 13.29 -45.04
CA TYR A 94 20.82 12.42 -44.45
C TYR A 94 22.15 12.58 -45.21
N ARG A 95 23.26 12.76 -44.48
CA ARG A 95 24.61 12.98 -45.02
C ARG A 95 25.04 11.92 -46.04
N ASN A 96 24.70 10.65 -45.79
CA ASN A 96 25.03 9.51 -46.64
C ASN A 96 23.77 8.70 -46.97
N GLY A 97 23.63 8.25 -48.23
CA GLY A 97 22.52 7.38 -48.64
C GLY A 97 22.48 6.03 -47.89
N THR A 98 23.63 5.55 -47.41
CA THR A 98 23.71 4.37 -46.54
C THR A 98 23.05 4.60 -45.19
N ALA A 99 23.23 5.77 -44.58
CA ALA A 99 22.61 6.13 -43.30
C ALA A 99 21.08 6.24 -43.44
N LEU A 100 20.61 6.76 -44.57
CA LEU A 100 19.17 6.82 -44.89
C LEU A 100 18.55 5.44 -45.03
N ASN A 101 19.20 4.52 -45.77
CA ASN A 101 18.69 3.16 -45.93
C ASN A 101 18.74 2.39 -44.60
N LEU A 102 19.81 2.57 -43.82
CA LEU A 102 19.93 1.97 -42.49
C LEU A 102 18.85 2.50 -41.54
N SER A 103 18.56 3.80 -41.52
CA SER A 103 17.51 4.37 -40.66
C SER A 103 16.12 3.86 -41.07
N ARG A 104 15.83 3.72 -42.37
CA ARG A 104 14.58 3.09 -42.85
C ARG A 104 14.43 1.65 -42.37
N VAL A 105 15.50 0.85 -42.44
CA VAL A 105 15.49 -0.55 -41.97
C VAL A 105 15.30 -0.59 -40.46
N LEU A 106 16.05 0.20 -39.69
CA LEU A 106 15.93 0.24 -38.23
C LEU A 106 14.55 0.73 -37.78
N LEU A 107 13.96 1.67 -38.50
CA LEU A 107 12.61 2.15 -38.23
C LEU A 107 11.56 1.04 -38.47
N ALA A 108 11.71 0.25 -39.53
CA ALA A 108 10.88 -0.92 -39.76
C ALA A 108 11.06 -1.98 -38.66
N VAL A 109 12.30 -2.27 -38.25
CA VAL A 109 12.59 -3.17 -37.12
C VAL A 109 11.99 -2.66 -35.82
N GLN A 110 12.00 -1.34 -35.59
CA GLN A 110 11.41 -0.71 -34.42
C GLN A 110 9.88 -0.87 -34.38
N LEU A 111 9.19 -0.71 -35.52
CA LEU A 111 7.76 -0.96 -35.60
C LEU A 111 7.45 -2.46 -35.36
N LEU A 112 8.22 -3.35 -35.99
CA LEU A 112 8.01 -4.79 -35.81
C LEU A 112 8.26 -5.22 -34.35
N THR A 113 9.30 -4.70 -33.72
CA THR A 113 9.63 -5.01 -32.32
C THR A 113 8.59 -4.45 -31.37
N SER A 114 8.15 -3.20 -31.55
CA SER A 114 7.09 -2.60 -30.73
C SER A 114 5.74 -3.30 -30.91
N GLY A 115 5.38 -3.67 -32.14
CA GLY A 115 4.19 -4.47 -32.43
C GLY A 115 4.27 -5.87 -31.80
N PHE A 116 5.42 -6.52 -31.88
CA PHE A 116 5.64 -7.82 -31.24
C PHE A 116 5.53 -7.73 -29.71
N VAL A 117 6.13 -6.70 -29.08
CA VAL A 117 6.00 -6.46 -27.64
C VAL A 117 4.54 -6.22 -27.25
N LEU A 118 3.79 -5.45 -28.04
CA LEU A 118 2.37 -5.21 -27.80
C LEU A 118 1.57 -6.52 -27.88
N VAL A 119 1.81 -7.35 -28.89
CA VAL A 119 1.18 -8.67 -29.02
C VAL A 119 1.54 -9.57 -27.85
N LEU A 120 2.82 -9.62 -27.43
CA LEU A 120 3.24 -10.37 -26.25
C LEU A 120 2.52 -9.88 -24.99
N TYR A 121 2.38 -8.56 -24.81
CA TYR A 121 1.65 -8.00 -23.67
C TYR A 121 0.17 -8.41 -23.70
N CYS A 122 -0.48 -8.31 -24.87
CA CYS A 122 -1.87 -8.70 -25.07
C CYS A 122 -2.12 -10.20 -24.85
N VAL A 123 -1.17 -11.07 -25.19
CA VAL A 123 -1.33 -12.52 -25.00
C VAL A 123 -0.96 -12.95 -23.59
N VAL A 124 0.13 -12.41 -23.01
CA VAL A 124 0.70 -12.90 -21.74
C VAL A 124 0.13 -12.18 -20.51
N ARG A 125 -0.15 -10.87 -20.60
CA ARG A 125 -0.51 -10.03 -19.43
C ARG A 125 -1.98 -9.68 -19.37
N VAL A 126 -2.59 -9.32 -20.51
CA VAL A 126 -4.00 -8.87 -20.55
C VAL A 126 -4.98 -9.90 -19.97
N PRO A 127 -4.86 -11.23 -20.23
CA PRO A 127 -5.76 -12.21 -19.61
C PRO A 127 -5.65 -12.25 -18.09
N VAL A 128 -4.43 -12.23 -17.56
CA VAL A 128 -4.18 -12.22 -16.10
C VAL A 128 -4.77 -10.97 -15.45
N ILE A 129 -4.55 -9.79 -16.06
CA ILE A 129 -5.11 -8.51 -15.58
C ILE A 129 -6.64 -8.52 -15.65
N TYR A 130 -7.20 -9.08 -16.72
CA TYR A 130 -8.64 -9.21 -16.90
C TYR A 130 -9.28 -10.08 -15.81
N TYR A 131 -8.72 -11.27 -15.54
CA TYR A 131 -9.24 -12.13 -14.47
C TYR A 131 -9.08 -11.51 -13.08
N LEU A 132 -7.98 -10.77 -12.84
CA LEU A 132 -7.79 -10.02 -11.61
C LEU A 132 -8.83 -8.88 -11.46
N ALA A 133 -9.07 -8.12 -12.52
CA ALA A 133 -10.07 -7.06 -12.55
C ALA A 133 -11.49 -7.62 -12.35
N LEU A 134 -11.80 -8.76 -12.97
CA LEU A 134 -13.06 -9.46 -12.79
C LEU A 134 -13.22 -9.93 -11.33
N GLY A 135 -12.18 -10.50 -10.73
CA GLY A 135 -12.16 -10.89 -9.32
C GLY A 135 -12.48 -9.70 -8.39
N LYS A 136 -11.88 -8.54 -8.62
CA LYS A 136 -12.17 -7.31 -7.85
C LYS A 136 -13.64 -6.89 -7.95
N GLN A 137 -14.26 -7.00 -9.13
CA GLN A 137 -15.69 -6.70 -9.31
C GLN A 137 -16.60 -7.69 -8.59
N LEU A 138 -16.22 -8.98 -8.56
CA LEU A 138 -16.98 -10.02 -7.85
C LEU A 138 -16.93 -9.83 -6.33
N VAL A 139 -15.75 -9.52 -5.79
CA VAL A 139 -15.57 -9.20 -4.36
C VAL A 139 -16.37 -7.97 -3.97
N ALA A 140 -16.42 -6.94 -4.83
CA ALA A 140 -17.24 -5.75 -4.61
C ALA A 140 -18.76 -6.06 -4.53
N ARG A 141 -19.20 -7.22 -5.04
CA ARG A 141 -20.58 -7.72 -4.93
C ARG A 141 -20.81 -8.67 -3.76
N GLY A 142 -19.80 -8.93 -2.93
CA GLY A 142 -19.89 -9.85 -1.78
C GLY A 142 -19.68 -11.32 -2.13
N ILE A 143 -19.15 -11.64 -3.32
CA ILE A 143 -18.72 -13.01 -3.65
C ILE A 143 -17.30 -13.19 -3.13
N VAL A 144 -17.16 -13.96 -2.06
CA VAL A 144 -15.88 -14.13 -1.34
C VAL A 144 -15.06 -15.31 -1.89
N GLU A 145 -15.67 -16.19 -2.69
CA GLU A 145 -14.98 -17.34 -3.30
C GLU A 145 -13.90 -16.87 -4.31
N PRO A 146 -12.61 -17.16 -4.06
CA PRO A 146 -11.55 -16.84 -5.00
C PRO A 146 -11.76 -17.66 -6.29
N PHE A 147 -11.60 -17.00 -7.45
CA PHE A 147 -11.73 -17.59 -8.80
C PHE A 147 -13.14 -18.05 -9.22
N ALA A 148 -14.22 -17.64 -8.54
CA ALA A 148 -15.61 -17.94 -8.92
C ALA A 148 -16.12 -17.15 -10.16
N PHE A 149 -15.32 -17.11 -11.23
CA PHE A 149 -15.58 -16.33 -12.44
C PHE A 149 -16.87 -16.74 -13.18
N TYR A 150 -17.31 -18.00 -13.03
CA TYR A 150 -18.55 -18.52 -13.63
C TYR A 150 -19.82 -17.81 -13.11
N ARG A 151 -19.75 -17.13 -11.95
CA ARG A 151 -20.86 -16.36 -11.36
C ARG A 151 -20.92 -14.92 -11.89
N SER A 152 -20.01 -14.52 -12.79
CA SER A 152 -19.96 -13.15 -13.32
C SER A 152 -21.17 -12.78 -14.18
N THR A 153 -21.61 -11.53 -14.09
CA THR A 153 -22.67 -11.00 -14.95
C THR A 153 -22.08 -10.27 -16.17
N PRO A 154 -22.86 -10.05 -17.26
CA PRO A 154 -22.36 -9.33 -18.43
C PRO A 154 -21.82 -7.92 -18.11
N ALA A 155 -22.42 -7.25 -17.12
CA ALA A 155 -21.95 -5.93 -16.67
C ALA A 155 -20.57 -6.01 -15.98
N ASP A 156 -20.29 -7.09 -15.25
CA ASP A 156 -18.99 -7.30 -14.59
C ASP A 156 -17.90 -7.57 -15.63
N VAL A 157 -18.24 -8.36 -16.66
CA VAL A 157 -17.37 -8.62 -17.82
C VAL A 157 -17.03 -7.34 -18.56
N ILE A 158 -18.02 -6.49 -18.85
CA ILE A 158 -17.79 -5.20 -19.54
C ILE A 158 -16.91 -4.28 -18.69
N ARG A 159 -17.20 -4.15 -17.38
CA ARG A 159 -16.39 -3.32 -16.47
C ARG A 159 -14.96 -3.82 -16.33
N ALA A 160 -14.77 -5.14 -16.20
CA ALA A 160 -13.45 -5.75 -16.16
C ALA A 160 -12.69 -5.55 -17.48
N GLY A 161 -13.37 -5.69 -18.62
CA GLY A 161 -12.80 -5.41 -19.94
C GLY A 161 -12.35 -3.96 -20.09
N LEU A 162 -13.20 -3.00 -19.69
CA LEU A 162 -12.86 -1.57 -19.72
C LEU A 162 -11.68 -1.25 -18.78
N ALA A 163 -11.68 -1.81 -17.57
CA ALA A 163 -10.58 -1.63 -16.62
C ALA A 163 -9.26 -2.20 -17.18
N THR A 164 -9.31 -3.31 -17.91
CA THR A 164 -8.13 -3.92 -18.52
C THR A 164 -7.61 -3.10 -19.70
N LEU A 165 -8.49 -2.51 -20.51
CA LEU A 165 -8.12 -1.62 -21.61
C LEU A 165 -7.48 -0.31 -21.13
N LEU A 166 -7.88 0.17 -19.96
CA LEU A 166 -7.34 1.37 -19.31
C LEU A 166 -6.15 1.08 -18.38
N ASP A 167 -5.60 -0.14 -18.40
CA ASP A 167 -4.40 -0.44 -17.62
C ASP A 167 -3.23 0.46 -18.04
N PRO A 168 -2.56 1.17 -17.12
CA PRO A 168 -1.50 2.13 -17.46
C PRO A 168 -0.35 1.51 -18.27
N ARG A 169 0.00 0.24 -18.00
CA ARG A 169 1.08 -0.44 -18.70
C ARG A 169 0.65 -0.86 -20.10
N LEU A 170 -0.61 -1.29 -20.29
CA LEU A 170 -1.13 -1.56 -21.65
C LEU A 170 -1.18 -0.28 -22.48
N LEU A 171 -1.73 0.80 -21.93
CA LEU A 171 -1.81 2.11 -22.58
C LEU A 171 -0.42 2.62 -22.98
N TYR A 172 0.59 2.42 -22.12
CA TYR A 172 1.97 2.76 -22.44
C TYR A 172 2.48 2.06 -23.71
N HIS A 173 2.30 0.74 -23.82
CA HIS A 173 2.76 -0.01 -25.00
C HIS A 173 1.93 0.30 -26.25
N MET A 174 0.63 0.60 -26.09
CA MET A 174 -0.23 1.07 -27.18
C MET A 174 0.25 2.41 -27.75
N VAL A 175 0.54 3.37 -26.87
CA VAL A 175 1.09 4.68 -27.26
C VAL A 175 2.48 4.51 -27.89
N TYR A 176 3.35 3.67 -27.32
CA TYR A 176 4.68 3.40 -27.86
C TYR A 176 4.61 2.86 -29.30
N PHE A 177 3.73 1.89 -29.56
CA PHE A 177 3.47 1.37 -30.91
C PHE A 177 2.89 2.43 -31.84
N LEU A 178 1.95 3.24 -31.37
CA LEU A 178 1.35 4.31 -32.16
C LEU A 178 2.40 5.34 -32.60
N VAL A 179 3.26 5.78 -31.68
CA VAL A 179 4.33 6.74 -32.02
C VAL A 179 5.33 6.12 -33.00
N ALA A 180 5.69 4.83 -32.85
CA ALA A 180 6.52 4.12 -33.82
C ALA A 180 5.86 4.02 -35.21
N ALA A 181 4.54 3.76 -35.26
CA ALA A 181 3.78 3.67 -36.51
C ALA A 181 3.68 5.03 -37.22
N ILE A 182 3.43 6.11 -36.47
CA ILE A 182 3.45 7.48 -37.01
C ILE A 182 4.86 7.85 -37.48
N GLY A 183 5.90 7.44 -36.74
CA GLY A 183 7.30 7.63 -37.11
C GLY A 183 7.63 7.06 -38.50
N ILE A 184 7.13 5.86 -38.83
CA ILE A 184 7.27 5.30 -40.20
C ILE A 184 6.51 6.11 -41.25
N LYS A 185 5.29 6.57 -40.94
CA LYS A 185 4.46 7.30 -41.89
C LYS A 185 5.05 8.66 -42.28
N LEU A 186 5.70 9.33 -41.33
CA LEU A 186 6.42 10.59 -41.56
C LEU A 186 7.79 10.41 -42.23
N GLY A 187 8.24 9.16 -42.40
CA GLY A 187 9.53 8.85 -42.99
C GLY A 187 10.73 9.15 -42.07
N PRO A 188 11.95 8.81 -42.51
CA PRO A 188 13.15 8.91 -41.67
C PRO A 188 13.57 10.35 -41.35
N HIS A 189 13.14 11.33 -42.14
CA HIS A 189 13.54 12.73 -41.98
C HIS A 189 12.75 13.41 -40.85
N ASP A 190 11.42 13.46 -40.98
CA ASP A 190 10.55 14.13 -40.01
C ASP A 190 10.17 13.20 -38.83
N GLY A 191 10.13 11.88 -39.07
CA GLY A 191 9.87 10.90 -38.03
C GLY A 191 10.98 10.79 -36.98
N ALA A 192 12.20 11.29 -37.26
CA ALA A 192 13.31 11.28 -36.32
C ALA A 192 12.96 11.97 -34.98
N PHE A 193 12.16 13.05 -35.02
CA PHE A 193 11.71 13.76 -33.82
C PHE A 193 10.82 12.89 -32.92
N LEU A 194 9.84 12.19 -33.49
CA LEU A 194 8.96 11.30 -32.71
C LEU A 194 9.73 10.11 -32.13
N ASN A 195 10.69 9.57 -32.87
CA ASN A 195 11.55 8.48 -32.40
C ASN A 195 12.46 8.89 -31.23
N ALA A 196 12.80 10.17 -31.11
CA ALA A 196 13.55 10.67 -29.96
C ALA A 196 12.75 10.52 -28.65
N PHE A 197 11.43 10.74 -28.67
CA PHE A 197 10.59 10.53 -27.48
C PHE A 197 10.54 9.08 -27.03
N LEU A 198 10.69 8.11 -27.95
CA LEU A 198 10.75 6.68 -27.57
C LEU A 198 11.97 6.35 -26.70
N LEU A 199 12.98 7.23 -26.60
CA LEU A 199 14.11 7.05 -25.68
C LEU A 199 13.70 7.23 -24.21
N LEU A 200 12.59 7.94 -23.95
CA LEU A 200 12.04 8.10 -22.59
C LEU A 200 11.59 6.76 -21.97
N ASP A 201 11.54 5.67 -22.74
CA ASP A 201 11.31 4.30 -22.25
C ASP A 201 12.31 3.89 -21.15
N ILE A 202 13.49 4.52 -21.07
CA ILE A 202 14.44 4.28 -19.98
C ILE A 202 13.83 4.55 -18.59
N ILE A 203 12.89 5.50 -18.48
CA ILE A 203 12.21 5.86 -17.23
C ILE A 203 11.42 4.68 -16.68
N VAL A 204 10.77 3.90 -17.55
CA VAL A 204 9.97 2.73 -17.16
C VAL A 204 10.85 1.52 -16.85
N LYS A 205 12.08 1.45 -17.41
CA LYS A 205 13.01 0.34 -17.20
C LYS A 205 13.85 0.46 -15.93
N ASN A 206 14.14 1.68 -15.46
CA ASN A 206 15.01 1.91 -14.32
C ASN A 206 14.25 2.57 -13.15
N SER A 207 14.20 1.88 -12.00
CA SER A 207 13.51 2.38 -10.81
C SER A 207 14.08 3.73 -10.31
N THR A 208 15.40 3.92 -10.38
CA THR A 208 16.04 5.16 -9.89
C THR A 208 15.68 6.35 -10.78
N THR A 209 15.64 6.15 -12.11
CA THR A 209 15.16 7.19 -13.04
C THR A 209 13.68 7.49 -12.84
N GLN A 210 12.87 6.46 -12.53
CA GLN A 210 11.47 6.63 -12.16
C GLN A 210 11.31 7.48 -10.89
N ASP A 211 12.14 7.26 -9.87
CA ASP A 211 12.13 8.02 -8.61
C ASP A 211 12.37 9.53 -8.85
N VAL A 212 13.21 9.89 -9.83
CA VAL A 212 13.44 11.30 -10.22
C VAL A 212 12.16 11.95 -10.76
N ILE A 213 11.39 11.25 -11.60
CA ILE A 213 10.11 11.77 -12.10
C ILE A 213 9.06 11.80 -10.97
N LEU A 214 9.08 10.79 -10.10
CA LEU A 214 8.14 10.68 -8.99
C LEU A 214 8.34 11.79 -7.95
N ALA A 215 9.58 12.28 -7.75
CA ALA A 215 9.87 13.44 -6.90
C ALA A 215 9.19 14.73 -7.39
N VAL A 216 8.94 14.86 -8.70
CA VAL A 216 8.17 16.00 -9.23
C VAL A 216 6.67 15.70 -9.27
N ALA A 217 6.30 14.45 -9.59
CA ALA A 217 4.91 14.05 -9.76
C ALA A 217 4.15 13.88 -8.44
N ARG A 218 4.78 13.44 -7.34
CA ARG A 218 4.13 13.30 -6.02
C ARG A 218 3.64 14.66 -5.47
N PRO A 219 4.50 15.70 -5.36
CA PRO A 219 4.11 17.00 -4.81
C PRO A 219 3.54 17.95 -5.88
N TRP A 220 3.01 17.46 -7.01
CA TRP A 220 2.60 18.30 -8.14
C TRP A 220 1.61 19.41 -7.75
N LYS A 221 0.76 19.17 -6.74
CA LYS A 221 -0.16 20.19 -6.19
C LYS A 221 0.60 21.34 -5.52
N GLN A 222 1.63 21.04 -4.73
CA GLN A 222 2.43 22.05 -4.07
C GLN A 222 3.22 22.87 -5.09
N ILE A 223 3.86 22.19 -6.06
CA ILE A 223 4.59 22.83 -7.15
C ILE A 223 3.65 23.70 -8.00
N ALA A 224 2.42 23.26 -8.29
CA ALA A 224 1.46 24.06 -9.03
C ALA A 224 1.07 25.34 -8.29
N MET A 225 0.88 25.28 -6.97
CA MET A 225 0.54 26.46 -6.16
C MET A 225 1.70 27.46 -6.07
N THR A 226 2.95 26.97 -5.96
CA THR A 226 4.13 27.85 -5.97
C THR A 226 4.36 28.47 -7.35
N LEU A 227 4.17 27.72 -8.44
CA LEU A 227 4.21 28.27 -9.80
C LEU A 227 3.12 29.32 -10.05
N LEU A 228 1.91 29.10 -9.52
CA LEU A 228 0.83 30.09 -9.58
C LEU A 228 1.23 31.39 -8.86
N LEU A 229 1.84 31.29 -7.68
CA LEU A 229 2.38 32.44 -6.96
C LEU A 229 3.45 33.15 -7.78
N THR A 230 4.37 32.41 -8.42
CA THR A 230 5.38 32.99 -9.33
C THR A 230 4.72 33.75 -10.48
N VAL A 231 3.67 33.20 -11.11
CA VAL A 231 2.91 33.88 -12.16
C VAL A 231 2.32 35.20 -11.67
N PHE A 232 1.73 35.22 -10.47
CA PHE A 232 1.16 36.44 -9.89
C PHE A 232 2.23 37.49 -9.57
N VAL A 233 3.34 37.08 -8.97
CA VAL A 233 4.46 37.97 -8.67
C VAL A 233 5.03 38.57 -9.97
N THR A 234 5.32 37.73 -10.97
CA THR A 234 5.79 38.21 -12.29
C THR A 234 4.79 39.16 -12.94
N TYR A 235 3.48 38.90 -12.83
CA TYR A 235 2.46 39.81 -13.36
C TYR A 235 2.45 41.17 -12.67
N ILE A 236 2.60 41.22 -11.33
CA ILE A 236 2.67 42.48 -10.57
C ILE A 236 3.88 43.30 -11.03
N PHE A 237 5.05 42.67 -11.13
CA PHE A 237 6.26 43.35 -11.58
C PHE A 237 6.18 43.78 -13.05
N ALA A 238 5.65 42.95 -13.94
CA ALA A 238 5.42 43.32 -15.34
C ALA A 238 4.47 44.52 -15.47
N THR A 239 3.39 44.55 -14.68
CA THR A 239 2.46 45.69 -14.64
C THR A 239 3.16 46.96 -14.16
N TYR A 240 3.97 46.87 -13.10
CA TYR A 240 4.73 48.01 -12.60
C TYR A 240 5.72 48.54 -13.64
N ILE A 241 6.49 47.66 -14.28
CA ILE A 241 7.45 48.03 -15.34
C ILE A 241 6.71 48.67 -16.52
N PHE A 242 5.55 48.13 -16.92
CA PHE A 242 4.71 48.69 -17.98
C PHE A 242 4.24 50.13 -17.71
N TYR A 243 3.91 50.46 -16.45
CA TYR A 243 3.45 51.81 -16.08
C TYR A 243 4.59 52.78 -15.75
N GLN A 244 5.72 52.29 -15.26
CA GLN A 244 6.85 53.14 -14.83
C GLN A 244 7.86 53.39 -15.97
N ASP A 245 8.13 52.38 -16.78
CA ASP A 245 9.01 52.44 -17.94
C ASP A 245 8.20 52.38 -19.23
N GLY A 246 7.61 53.52 -19.64
CA GLY A 246 7.22 53.76 -21.04
C GLY A 246 8.43 53.82 -22.01
N LEU A 247 9.62 53.38 -21.55
CA LEU A 247 10.94 53.62 -22.14
C LEU A 247 11.75 52.32 -22.37
N LEU A 248 11.13 51.13 -22.32
CA LEU A 248 11.69 49.92 -22.96
C LEU A 248 11.42 49.93 -24.49
N THR A 249 11.25 51.11 -25.08
CA THR A 249 10.95 51.32 -26.50
C THR A 249 12.18 51.46 -27.39
N ASN A 250 13.39 51.38 -26.83
CA ASN A 250 14.62 51.65 -27.60
C ASN A 250 15.69 50.55 -27.44
N GLU A 251 15.36 49.30 -27.78
CA GLU A 251 16.35 48.41 -28.38
C GLU A 251 15.75 47.79 -29.63
N THR A 252 16.55 47.81 -30.70
CA THR A 252 16.19 47.71 -32.13
C THR A 252 15.65 46.36 -32.61
N ASP A 253 15.18 45.49 -31.72
CA ASP A 253 14.78 44.11 -32.05
C ASP A 253 13.35 43.79 -31.59
N GLY A 254 12.33 44.53 -32.05
CA GLY A 254 10.92 44.09 -32.15
C GLY A 254 10.17 43.52 -30.92
N ASN A 255 10.81 43.41 -29.76
CA ASN A 255 10.33 42.78 -28.53
C ASN A 255 10.14 43.83 -27.43
N GLY A 256 9.62 45.00 -27.80
CA GLY A 256 9.27 46.05 -26.85
C GLY A 256 8.08 45.67 -25.96
N CYS A 257 7.99 46.34 -24.81
CA CYS A 257 6.85 46.26 -23.89
C CYS A 257 5.62 47.06 -24.39
N ASP A 258 5.26 46.90 -25.67
CA ASP A 258 4.17 47.67 -26.30
C ASP A 258 2.78 47.26 -25.78
N THR A 259 2.64 45.99 -25.39
CA THR A 259 1.43 45.45 -24.75
C THR A 259 1.80 44.85 -23.40
N LEU A 260 0.85 44.85 -22.45
CA LEU A 260 1.06 44.26 -21.12
C LEU A 260 1.42 42.76 -21.21
N LEU A 261 0.88 42.05 -22.21
CA LEU A 261 1.20 40.65 -22.46
C LEU A 261 2.64 40.46 -22.95
N ASN A 262 3.10 41.30 -23.88
CA ASN A 262 4.51 41.29 -24.31
C ASN A 262 5.43 41.68 -23.15
N CYS A 263 5.03 42.66 -22.33
CA CYS A 263 5.76 43.06 -21.13
C CYS A 263 5.86 41.92 -20.10
N TYR A 264 4.79 41.16 -19.89
CA TYR A 264 4.80 39.97 -19.04
C TYR A 264 5.76 38.90 -19.55
N PHE A 265 5.69 38.54 -20.84
CA PHE A 265 6.60 37.54 -21.42
C PHE A 265 8.05 38.03 -21.45
N ALA A 266 8.29 39.30 -21.77
CA ALA A 266 9.61 39.91 -21.71
C ALA A 266 10.18 39.88 -20.29
N THR A 267 9.38 40.25 -19.28
CA THR A 267 9.77 40.23 -17.85
C THR A 267 10.04 38.81 -17.35
N SER A 268 9.24 37.82 -17.78
CA SER A 268 9.46 36.41 -17.43
C SER A 268 10.74 35.83 -18.07
N GLY A 269 10.95 36.08 -19.37
CA GLY A 269 12.11 35.60 -20.12
C GLY A 269 13.40 36.34 -19.75
N ALA A 270 13.31 37.61 -19.34
CA ALA A 270 14.44 38.36 -18.80
C ALA A 270 14.91 37.79 -17.48
N VAL A 271 14.02 37.35 -16.58
CA VAL A 271 14.43 36.79 -15.28
C VAL A 271 15.05 35.41 -15.37
N VAL A 272 14.52 34.53 -16.22
CA VAL A 272 15.14 33.22 -16.46
C VAL A 272 16.54 33.38 -17.05
N ARG A 273 16.76 34.40 -17.90
CA ARG A 273 18.09 34.74 -18.45
C ARG A 273 18.98 35.48 -17.43
N ALA A 274 18.40 36.34 -16.59
CA ALA A 274 19.12 37.14 -15.59
C ALA A 274 19.68 36.30 -14.44
N ALA A 275 19.17 35.08 -14.21
CA ALA A 275 19.79 34.10 -13.31
C ALA A 275 21.28 33.83 -13.65
N GLU A 276 21.69 34.07 -14.91
CA GLU A 276 23.08 33.94 -15.37
C GLU A 276 23.80 35.31 -15.53
N SER A 277 23.08 36.44 -15.58
CA SER A 277 23.58 37.78 -15.98
C SER A 277 23.27 38.89 -14.96
N LEU A 278 23.55 38.67 -13.69
CA LEU A 278 23.42 39.72 -12.67
C LEU A 278 24.36 40.92 -12.93
N GLY A 279 25.46 40.71 -13.67
CA GLY A 279 26.46 41.74 -13.97
C GLY A 279 26.03 42.79 -15.00
N GLU A 280 25.16 42.42 -15.94
CA GLU A 280 24.72 43.31 -17.03
C GLU A 280 23.60 44.26 -16.57
N LEU A 281 22.79 43.82 -15.60
CA LEU A 281 21.78 44.65 -14.93
C LEU A 281 22.43 45.76 -14.07
N ILE A 282 23.61 45.50 -13.48
CA ILE A 282 24.37 46.46 -12.67
C ILE A 282 25.18 47.44 -13.54
N SER A 283 25.55 47.02 -14.76
CA SER A 283 26.39 47.81 -15.68
C SER A 283 25.76 49.13 -16.13
N ASN A 284 24.43 49.25 -16.10
CA ASN A 284 23.72 50.46 -16.54
C ASN A 284 23.21 51.27 -15.33
N ASN A 285 24.14 51.97 -14.68
CA ASN A 285 23.96 52.77 -13.46
C ASN A 285 22.96 53.95 -13.58
N GLU A 286 22.40 54.20 -14.76
CA GLU A 286 21.43 55.29 -15.02
C GLU A 286 19.96 54.86 -14.90
N ARG A 287 19.67 53.58 -14.66
CA ARG A 287 18.29 53.07 -14.58
C ARG A 287 17.69 53.28 -13.19
N LYS A 288 16.68 54.15 -13.07
CA LYS A 288 15.92 54.38 -11.82
C LYS A 288 15.15 53.13 -11.33
N THR A 289 15.03 52.10 -12.17
CA THR A 289 14.35 50.83 -11.90
C THR A 289 15.26 49.74 -11.31
N LEU A 290 16.58 49.97 -11.22
CA LEU A 290 17.56 49.05 -10.63
C LEU A 290 17.18 48.46 -9.25
N PRO A 291 16.65 49.21 -8.26
CA PRO A 291 16.25 48.61 -6.98
C PRO A 291 15.03 47.69 -7.10
N LEU A 292 14.12 47.96 -8.03
CA LEU A 292 12.95 47.11 -8.28
C LEU A 292 13.36 45.83 -9.00
N ASP A 293 14.21 45.93 -10.02
CA ASP A 293 14.70 44.77 -10.78
C ASP A 293 15.48 43.82 -9.86
N LEU A 294 16.28 44.38 -8.93
CA LEU A 294 16.98 43.60 -7.89
C LEU A 294 16.00 42.93 -6.91
N CYS A 295 14.94 43.64 -6.50
CA CYS A 295 13.90 43.10 -5.62
C CYS A 295 13.17 41.94 -6.29
N TYR A 296 12.76 42.10 -7.55
CA TYR A 296 12.11 41.06 -8.32
C TYR A 296 13.01 39.82 -8.51
N PHE A 297 14.28 40.04 -8.84
CA PHE A 297 15.28 38.97 -8.97
C PHE A 297 15.43 38.17 -7.66
N LEU A 298 15.54 38.85 -6.51
CA LEU A 298 15.65 38.21 -5.20
C LEU A 298 14.39 37.38 -4.88
N VAL A 299 13.21 37.94 -5.11
CA VAL A 299 11.94 37.22 -4.89
C VAL A 299 11.85 36.00 -5.80
N PHE A 300 12.25 36.12 -7.07
CA PHE A 300 12.24 35.01 -8.01
C PHE A 300 13.20 33.87 -7.59
N ILE A 301 14.44 34.19 -7.19
CA ILE A 301 15.39 33.20 -6.68
C ILE A 301 14.81 32.47 -5.46
N VAL A 302 14.18 33.19 -4.53
CA VAL A 302 13.55 32.58 -3.37
C VAL A 302 12.44 31.62 -3.80
N LEU A 303 11.55 32.02 -4.70
CA LEU A 303 10.47 31.17 -5.20
C LEU A 303 10.99 29.94 -5.95
N LEU A 304 12.03 30.10 -6.78
CA LEU A 304 12.68 29.00 -7.49
C LEU A 304 13.35 28.02 -6.53
N ASN A 305 14.02 28.53 -5.49
CA ASN A 305 14.64 27.70 -4.45
C ASN A 305 13.60 27.00 -3.57
N ILE A 306 12.41 27.57 -3.36
CA ILE A 306 11.29 26.87 -2.72
C ILE A 306 10.85 25.69 -3.58
N ILE A 307 10.71 25.86 -4.90
CA ILE A 307 10.36 24.76 -5.83
C ILE A 307 11.41 23.66 -5.79
N PHE A 308 12.70 24.01 -5.90
CA PHE A 308 13.79 23.03 -5.76
C PHE A 308 13.80 22.38 -4.38
N GLY A 309 13.51 23.12 -3.31
CA GLY A 309 13.37 22.59 -1.96
C GLY A 309 12.31 21.49 -1.86
N ILE A 310 11.11 21.71 -2.43
CA ILE A 310 10.04 20.71 -2.47
C ILE A 310 10.47 19.44 -3.23
N ILE A 311 11.16 19.61 -4.37
CA ILE A 311 11.65 18.48 -5.18
C ILE A 311 12.76 17.71 -4.44
N ILE A 312 13.68 18.40 -3.78
CA ILE A 312 14.77 17.77 -3.01
C ILE A 312 14.23 17.01 -1.81
N ASP A 313 13.24 17.57 -1.10
CA ASP A 313 12.61 16.94 0.06
C ASP A 313 11.92 15.62 -0.35
N THR A 314 11.09 15.66 -1.40
CA THR A 314 10.42 14.46 -1.92
C THR A 314 11.38 13.44 -2.53
N PHE A 315 12.46 13.86 -3.17
CA PHE A 315 13.50 12.94 -3.65
C PHE A 315 14.25 12.28 -2.48
N SER A 316 14.48 13.04 -1.39
CA SER A 316 15.11 12.52 -0.17
C SER A 316 14.20 11.52 0.53
N GLU A 317 12.89 11.79 0.60
CA GLU A 317 11.88 10.87 1.13
C GLU A 317 11.87 9.54 0.34
N LEU A 318 11.82 9.59 -1.00
CA LEU A 318 11.86 8.40 -1.86
C LEU A 318 13.12 7.55 -1.62
N ARG A 319 14.27 8.20 -1.42
CA ARG A 319 15.53 7.53 -1.13
C ARG A 319 15.50 6.86 0.25
N SER A 320 14.99 7.56 1.26
CA SER A 320 14.83 7.02 2.62
C SER A 320 13.86 5.83 2.62
N GLU A 321 12.70 5.97 1.97
CA GLU A 321 11.71 4.89 1.81
C GLU A 321 12.35 3.63 1.19
N LYS A 322 13.18 3.80 0.16
CA LYS A 322 13.92 2.70 -0.44
C LYS A 322 14.97 2.09 0.49
N ALA A 323 15.69 2.91 1.26
CA ALA A 323 16.67 2.44 2.23
C ALA A 323 16.02 1.67 3.37
N ASP A 324 14.89 2.15 3.89
CA ASP A 324 14.11 1.50 4.94
C ASP A 324 13.58 0.14 4.48
N ARG A 325 13.12 0.02 3.22
CA ARG A 325 12.73 -1.28 2.64
C ARG A 325 13.91 -2.25 2.53
N VAL A 326 15.11 -1.78 2.19
CA VAL A 326 16.29 -2.65 2.17
C VAL A 326 16.64 -3.10 3.58
N ALA A 327 16.61 -2.19 4.55
CA ALA A 327 16.87 -2.49 5.95
C ALA A 327 15.87 -3.49 6.53
N ASP A 328 14.57 -3.33 6.27
CA ASP A 328 13.52 -4.28 6.70
C ASP A 328 13.74 -5.68 6.09
N ARG A 329 14.12 -5.76 4.80
CA ARG A 329 14.39 -7.04 4.13
C ARG A 329 15.55 -7.80 4.76
N GLU A 330 16.57 -7.09 5.24
CA GLU A 330 17.79 -7.68 5.81
C GLU A 330 17.67 -7.97 7.31
N ASN A 331 16.83 -7.22 8.03
CA ASN A 331 16.78 -7.24 9.49
C ASN A 331 15.47 -7.75 10.07
N VAL A 332 14.42 -7.96 9.27
CA VAL A 332 13.11 -8.43 9.75
C VAL A 332 12.67 -9.63 8.93
N CYS A 333 12.17 -10.67 9.60
CA CYS A 333 11.64 -11.85 8.90
C CYS A 333 10.34 -11.50 8.17
N PHE A 334 10.22 -11.89 6.91
CA PHE A 334 9.06 -11.58 6.07
C PHE A 334 7.75 -12.15 6.64
N VAL A 335 7.78 -13.40 7.13
CA VAL A 335 6.57 -14.14 7.53
C VAL A 335 6.11 -13.80 8.95
N CYS A 336 7.01 -13.91 9.94
CA CYS A 336 6.64 -13.68 11.34
C CYS A 336 6.81 -12.24 11.82
N GLY A 337 7.63 -11.43 11.13
CA GLY A 337 7.90 -10.04 11.53
C GLY A 337 8.88 -9.89 12.70
N LEU A 338 9.54 -10.97 13.14
CA LEU A 338 10.56 -10.91 14.20
C LEU A 338 11.86 -10.31 13.66
N CYS A 339 12.52 -9.52 14.51
CA CYS A 339 13.76 -8.84 14.16
C CYS A 339 14.96 -9.80 14.27
N LYS A 340 15.94 -9.60 13.39
CA LYS A 340 17.23 -10.30 13.39
C LYS A 340 17.93 -10.24 14.74
N ALA A 341 17.83 -9.10 15.42
CA ALA A 341 18.40 -8.91 16.76
C ALA A 341 17.84 -9.89 17.80
N ASP A 342 16.61 -10.36 17.67
CA ASP A 342 15.99 -11.29 18.61
C ASP A 342 16.59 -12.69 18.45
N PHE A 343 16.82 -13.11 17.21
CA PHE A 343 17.49 -14.37 16.90
C PHE A 343 18.99 -14.36 17.24
N GLU A 344 19.66 -13.21 17.12
CA GLU A 344 21.09 -13.08 17.44
C GLU A 344 21.38 -13.07 18.94
N LYS A 345 20.49 -12.50 19.77
CA LYS A 345 20.63 -12.50 21.24
C LYS A 345 20.59 -13.91 21.84
N GLU A 346 19.84 -14.80 21.20
CA GLU A 346 19.57 -16.14 21.72
C GLU A 346 20.44 -17.22 21.04
N ALA A 347 21.22 -16.88 20.01
CA ALA A 347 21.96 -17.87 19.23
C ALA A 347 23.21 -18.41 19.94
N ASP A 348 23.08 -19.59 20.57
CA ASP A 348 24.21 -20.51 20.83
C ASP A 348 24.70 -21.12 19.50
N GLY A 349 25.36 -20.29 18.69
CA GLY A 349 26.26 -20.68 17.59
C GLY A 349 25.70 -21.38 16.34
N SER A 350 24.48 -21.94 16.34
CA SER A 350 24.04 -22.86 15.26
C SER A 350 22.73 -22.52 14.53
N SER A 351 21.92 -21.57 15.02
CA SER A 351 20.65 -21.18 14.38
C SER A 351 20.43 -19.67 14.44
N GLY A 352 21.16 -18.92 13.62
CA GLY A 352 20.97 -17.48 13.44
C GLY A 352 19.77 -17.12 12.55
N PHE A 353 19.52 -15.83 12.37
CA PHE A 353 18.44 -15.29 11.55
C PHE A 353 18.39 -15.87 10.12
N ASP A 354 19.54 -16.07 9.49
CA ASP A 354 19.59 -16.63 8.14
C ASP A 354 19.11 -18.08 8.10
N ALA A 355 19.41 -18.87 9.13
CA ALA A 355 18.93 -20.25 9.23
C ALA A 355 17.40 -20.29 9.43
N HIS A 356 16.86 -19.38 10.25
CA HIS A 356 15.42 -19.21 10.42
C HIS A 356 14.72 -18.90 9.09
N CYS A 357 15.22 -17.92 8.33
CA CYS A 357 14.65 -17.55 7.03
C CYS A 357 14.80 -18.64 5.95
N GLN A 358 15.83 -19.48 6.03
CA GLN A 358 16.11 -20.52 5.01
C GLN A 358 15.51 -21.90 5.33
N ARG A 359 15.22 -22.21 6.59
CA ARG A 359 14.72 -23.53 7.01
C ARG A 359 13.30 -23.49 7.55
N GLU A 360 12.95 -22.44 8.30
CA GLU A 360 11.64 -22.30 8.93
C GLU A 360 10.73 -21.44 8.04
N HIS A 361 11.09 -20.17 7.83
CA HIS A 361 10.24 -19.18 7.15
C HIS A 361 10.69 -18.87 5.72
N VAL A 362 10.71 -19.92 4.89
CA VAL A 362 10.97 -19.76 3.46
C VAL A 362 9.70 -19.25 2.76
N VAL A 363 9.68 -17.98 2.37
CA VAL A 363 8.54 -17.31 1.72
C VAL A 363 7.96 -18.13 0.56
N TRP A 364 8.83 -18.73 -0.27
CA TRP A 364 8.40 -19.51 -1.44
C TRP A 364 7.71 -20.83 -1.07
N ASN A 365 8.00 -21.41 0.08
CA ASN A 365 7.31 -22.61 0.53
C ASN A 365 5.85 -22.30 0.87
N TYR A 366 5.56 -21.13 1.46
CA TYR A 366 4.20 -20.66 1.67
C TYR A 366 3.45 -20.47 0.34
N VAL A 367 4.09 -19.82 -0.64
CA VAL A 367 3.49 -19.67 -1.98
C VAL A 367 3.18 -21.04 -2.59
N ASN A 368 4.13 -21.97 -2.54
CA ASN A 368 3.97 -23.32 -3.08
C ASN A 368 2.86 -24.11 -2.38
N TYR A 369 2.72 -23.95 -1.06
CA TYR A 369 1.67 -24.58 -0.28
C TYR A 369 0.28 -23.98 -0.59
N ILE A 370 0.18 -22.66 -0.69
CA ILE A 370 -1.06 -21.99 -1.11
C ILE A 370 -1.49 -22.47 -2.51
N MET A 371 -0.55 -22.57 -3.45
CA MET A 371 -0.82 -23.13 -4.78
C MET A 371 -1.28 -24.58 -4.72
N PHE A 372 -0.64 -25.38 -3.86
CA PHE A 372 -1.01 -26.78 -3.65
C PHE A 372 -2.46 -26.90 -3.16
N ILE A 373 -2.86 -26.12 -2.16
CA ILE A 373 -4.24 -26.11 -1.66
C ILE A 373 -5.22 -25.71 -2.77
N TRP A 374 -4.92 -24.71 -3.60
CA TRP A 374 -5.82 -24.33 -4.68
C TRP A 374 -5.92 -25.35 -5.83
N CYS A 375 -4.87 -26.13 -6.10
CA CYS A 375 -4.90 -27.19 -7.11
C CYS A 375 -5.47 -28.52 -6.59
N LYS A 376 -5.42 -28.74 -5.27
CA LYS A 376 -5.92 -29.96 -4.62
C LYS A 376 -7.45 -29.96 -4.56
N ASP A 377 -8.05 -31.10 -4.86
CA ASP A 377 -9.50 -31.32 -4.77
C ASP A 377 -9.97 -31.20 -3.31
N ARG A 378 -11.14 -30.58 -3.09
CA ARG A 378 -11.68 -30.31 -1.75
C ARG A 378 -11.96 -31.57 -0.95
N ASP A 379 -12.23 -32.69 -1.63
CA ASP A 379 -12.53 -33.98 -1.00
C ASP A 379 -11.28 -34.68 -0.44
N ASP A 380 -10.08 -34.29 -0.91
CA ASP A 380 -8.80 -34.82 -0.45
C ASP A 380 -8.20 -34.00 0.71
N ASP A 381 -8.81 -32.88 1.08
CA ASP A 381 -8.32 -32.02 2.15
C ASP A 381 -8.28 -32.77 3.49
N ASP A 382 -7.13 -32.73 4.17
CA ASP A 382 -7.08 -33.11 5.57
C ASP A 382 -7.67 -31.98 6.45
N GLY A 383 -7.77 -32.21 7.77
CA GLY A 383 -8.35 -31.21 8.68
C GLY A 383 -7.59 -29.88 8.73
N LEU A 384 -6.26 -29.90 8.50
CA LEU A 384 -5.43 -28.70 8.49
C LEU A 384 -5.56 -27.96 7.15
N ASP A 385 -5.54 -28.70 6.05
CA ASP A 385 -5.78 -28.18 4.69
C ASP A 385 -7.15 -27.51 4.60
N GLN A 386 -8.19 -28.13 5.17
CA GLN A 386 -9.54 -27.54 5.21
C GLN A 386 -9.57 -26.25 6.03
N PHE A 387 -8.85 -26.21 7.15
CA PHE A 387 -8.72 -24.99 7.97
C PHE A 387 -8.01 -23.88 7.19
N VAL A 388 -6.86 -24.17 6.58
CA VAL A 388 -6.09 -23.20 5.78
C VAL A 388 -6.91 -22.73 4.58
N ARG A 389 -7.59 -23.62 3.87
CA ARG A 389 -8.45 -23.25 2.74
C ARG A 389 -9.54 -22.27 3.17
N LYS A 390 -10.20 -22.52 4.29
CA LYS A 390 -11.21 -21.60 4.85
C LYS A 390 -10.60 -20.24 5.20
N CYS A 391 -9.39 -20.22 5.76
CA CYS A 391 -8.66 -18.98 6.03
C CYS A 391 -8.32 -18.22 4.74
N LEU A 392 -7.89 -18.89 3.68
CA LEU A 392 -7.60 -18.28 2.37
C LEU A 392 -8.87 -17.72 1.69
N GLU A 393 -10.00 -18.42 1.81
CA GLU A 393 -11.29 -17.96 1.27
C GLU A 393 -11.86 -16.78 2.06
N THR A 394 -11.59 -16.68 3.36
CA THR A 394 -12.08 -15.59 4.24
C THR A 394 -11.09 -14.45 4.42
N ASP A 395 -9.94 -14.49 3.73
CA ASP A 395 -8.83 -13.54 3.87
C ASP A 395 -8.34 -13.40 5.33
N ASN A 396 -8.43 -14.49 6.10
CA ASN A 396 -8.03 -14.55 7.50
C ASN A 396 -6.56 -15.00 7.63
N LEU A 397 -5.77 -14.21 8.35
CA LEU A 397 -4.34 -14.43 8.56
C LEU A 397 -4.00 -15.40 9.71
N ALA A 398 -4.99 -15.91 10.46
CA ALA A 398 -4.78 -16.67 11.69
C ALA A 398 -3.92 -17.95 11.55
N TRP A 399 -3.78 -18.48 10.34
CA TRP A 399 -2.96 -19.66 10.07
C TRP A 399 -1.46 -19.34 9.86
N LEU A 400 -1.11 -18.06 9.70
CA LEU A 400 0.27 -17.61 9.53
C LEU A 400 0.92 -17.33 10.90
N PRO A 401 2.20 -17.67 11.10
CA PRO A 401 2.89 -17.55 12.39
C PRO A 401 3.32 -16.09 12.66
N ILE A 402 2.38 -15.20 12.90
CA ILE A 402 2.66 -13.78 13.20
C ILE A 402 3.26 -13.66 14.60
N GLY A 403 4.47 -13.09 14.70
CA GLY A 403 5.20 -12.94 15.97
C GLY A 403 5.67 -14.26 16.59
N GLN A 404 5.55 -15.38 15.86
CA GLN A 404 5.90 -16.71 16.35
C GLN A 404 7.01 -17.32 15.49
N ALA A 405 7.89 -18.07 16.13
CA ALA A 405 8.90 -18.89 15.48
C ALA A 405 9.00 -20.21 16.26
N LEU A 406 9.33 -21.30 15.56
CA LEU A 406 9.43 -22.64 16.15
C LEU A 406 10.30 -22.69 17.41
N ARG A 407 11.34 -21.85 17.47
CA ARG A 407 12.23 -21.73 18.62
C ARG A 407 11.60 -21.00 19.82
N ASN A 408 10.78 -19.96 19.58
CA ASN A 408 10.15 -19.19 20.66
C ASN A 408 9.08 -19.98 21.40
N GLU A 409 8.47 -20.97 20.76
CA GLU A 409 7.55 -21.90 21.43
C GLU A 409 8.29 -22.81 22.43
N GLY A 410 9.54 -23.18 22.13
CA GLY A 410 10.40 -23.96 23.02
C GLY A 410 10.89 -23.19 24.24
N THR A 411 11.12 -21.88 24.13
CA THR A 411 11.47 -21.01 25.26
C THR A 411 10.25 -20.58 26.07
N ALA A 412 9.07 -20.42 25.44
CA ALA A 412 7.80 -20.22 26.14
C ALA A 412 7.36 -21.46 26.95
N ALA A 413 7.82 -22.65 26.58
CA ALA A 413 7.70 -23.86 27.40
C ALA A 413 8.67 -23.89 28.59
N ALA A 414 9.67 -23.00 28.62
CA ALA A 414 10.61 -22.82 29.73
C ALA A 414 10.24 -21.65 30.67
N GLU A 415 9.28 -20.79 30.29
CA GLU A 415 8.59 -19.91 31.24
C GLU A 415 7.61 -20.75 32.04
N ASP A 416 7.82 -20.82 33.36
CA ASP A 416 7.04 -21.67 34.27
C ASP A 416 5.54 -21.39 34.09
N PRO A 417 4.71 -22.38 33.71
CA PRO A 417 3.26 -22.24 33.63
C PRO A 417 2.66 -21.64 34.92
N MET A 418 3.35 -21.83 36.06
CA MET A 418 2.98 -21.27 37.35
C MET A 418 3.03 -19.73 37.37
N GLU A 419 4.00 -19.10 36.71
CA GLU A 419 4.17 -17.63 36.71
C GLU A 419 3.05 -16.94 35.93
N LYS A 420 2.62 -17.52 34.79
CA LYS A 420 1.43 -17.04 34.06
C LYS A 420 0.15 -17.23 34.87
N VAL A 421 0.03 -18.34 35.61
CA VAL A 421 -1.10 -18.57 36.50
C VAL A 421 -1.11 -17.55 37.64
N GLU A 422 0.04 -17.24 38.24
CA GLU A 422 0.16 -16.26 39.33
C GLU A 422 -0.25 -14.85 38.89
N VAL A 423 0.19 -14.40 37.72
CA VAL A 423 -0.23 -13.11 37.15
C VAL A 423 -1.73 -13.06 36.85
N HIS A 424 -2.31 -14.17 36.40
CA HIS A 424 -3.76 -14.26 36.15
C HIS A 424 -4.57 -14.33 37.45
N VAL A 425 -4.04 -14.96 38.51
CA VAL A 425 -4.64 -14.98 39.85
C VAL A 425 -4.65 -13.58 40.46
N ASP A 426 -3.55 -12.83 40.36
CA ASP A 426 -3.46 -11.45 40.84
C ASP A 426 -4.46 -10.51 40.13
N LYS A 427 -4.61 -10.67 38.81
CA LYS A 427 -5.64 -9.95 38.04
C LYS A 427 -7.05 -10.35 38.47
N LEU A 428 -7.29 -11.63 38.76
CA LEU A 428 -8.59 -12.07 39.24
C LEU A 428 -8.90 -11.50 40.62
N GLU A 429 -7.94 -11.52 41.54
CA GLU A 429 -8.11 -10.98 42.90
C GLU A 429 -8.40 -9.48 42.89
N THR A 430 -7.73 -8.71 42.04
CA THR A 430 -8.00 -7.27 41.86
C THR A 430 -9.40 -7.02 41.29
N THR A 431 -9.84 -7.77 40.28
CA THR A 431 -11.20 -7.64 39.73
C THR A 431 -12.29 -8.03 40.74
N VAL A 432 -12.09 -9.07 41.54
CA VAL A 432 -13.03 -9.49 42.59
C VAL A 432 -13.13 -8.43 43.67
N ARG A 433 -12.00 -7.81 44.07
CA ARG A 433 -11.99 -6.71 45.03
C ARG A 433 -12.77 -5.50 44.49
N ASP A 434 -12.53 -5.10 43.25
CA ASP A 434 -13.22 -3.97 42.63
C ASP A 434 -14.73 -4.22 42.51
N LEU A 435 -15.13 -5.46 42.19
CA LEU A 435 -16.54 -5.88 42.13
C LEU A 435 -17.20 -5.82 43.52
N ASN A 436 -16.50 -6.27 44.56
CA ASN A 436 -17.01 -6.23 45.93
C ASN A 436 -17.19 -4.78 46.41
N GLU A 437 -16.21 -3.90 46.14
CA GLU A 437 -16.32 -2.47 46.44
C GLU A 437 -17.46 -1.78 45.67
N ALA A 438 -17.69 -2.17 44.41
CA ALA A 438 -18.83 -1.69 43.63
C ALA A 438 -20.16 -2.16 44.24
N SER A 439 -20.27 -3.43 44.63
CA SER A 439 -21.47 -4.01 45.26
C SER A 439 -21.83 -3.30 46.58
N VAL A 440 -20.84 -3.06 47.44
CA VAL A 440 -21.03 -2.32 48.71
C VAL A 440 -21.48 -0.87 48.45
N ARG A 441 -20.90 -0.20 47.43
CA ARG A 441 -21.33 1.16 47.04
C ARG A 441 -22.79 1.21 46.58
N VAL A 442 -23.22 0.24 45.78
CA VAL A 442 -24.61 0.13 45.32
C VAL A 442 -25.55 -0.11 46.50
N SER A 443 -25.22 -1.06 47.38
CA SER A 443 -26.05 -1.40 48.54
C SER A 443 -26.21 -0.23 49.52
N LYS A 444 -25.14 0.56 49.73
CA LYS A 444 -25.18 1.78 50.54
C LYS A 444 -26.07 2.85 49.92
N LYS A 445 -25.94 3.13 48.62
CA LYS A 445 -26.82 4.07 47.90
C LYS A 445 -28.28 3.65 47.97
N HIS A 446 -28.56 2.35 47.85
CA HIS A 446 -29.92 1.82 47.94
C HIS A 446 -30.51 2.03 49.35
N SER A 447 -29.74 1.77 50.40
CA SER A 447 -30.16 2.01 51.79
C SER A 447 -30.44 3.48 52.07
N GLU A 448 -29.59 4.40 51.57
CA GLU A 448 -29.80 5.84 51.69
C GLU A 448 -31.05 6.33 50.93
N MET A 449 -31.34 5.73 49.76
CA MET A 449 -32.55 6.03 48.99
C MET A 449 -33.80 5.60 49.75
N ILE A 450 -33.83 4.36 50.27
CA ILE A 450 -34.94 3.85 51.08
C ILE A 450 -35.17 4.73 52.30
N GLN A 451 -34.11 5.12 53.02
CA GLN A 451 -34.25 6.01 54.19
C GLN A 451 -34.84 7.38 53.82
N ARG A 452 -34.46 7.96 52.67
CA ARG A 452 -35.07 9.22 52.20
C ARG A 452 -36.54 9.05 51.87
N ASP A 453 -36.92 7.95 51.23
CA ASP A 453 -38.31 7.72 50.82
C ASP A 453 -39.21 7.45 52.03
N VAL A 454 -38.75 6.64 52.99
CA VAL A 454 -39.44 6.42 54.27
C VAL A 454 -39.65 7.74 55.02
N ARG A 455 -38.61 8.60 55.07
CA ARG A 455 -38.73 9.92 55.70
C ARG A 455 -39.74 10.82 54.99
N ARG A 456 -39.73 10.85 53.65
CA ARG A 456 -40.69 11.62 52.85
C ARG A 456 -42.14 11.15 53.07
N ILE A 457 -42.34 9.85 53.20
CA ILE A 457 -43.66 9.26 53.50
C ILE A 457 -44.11 9.65 54.91
N SER A 458 -43.21 9.57 55.91
CA SER A 458 -43.51 9.97 57.29
C SER A 458 -43.92 11.44 57.38
N GLU A 459 -43.18 12.35 56.75
CA GLU A 459 -43.48 13.78 56.72
C GLU A 459 -44.84 14.06 56.04
N ARG A 460 -45.16 13.34 54.96
CA ARG A 460 -46.49 13.40 54.33
C ARG A 460 -47.60 12.90 55.25
N LEU A 461 -47.37 11.80 55.95
CA LEU A 461 -48.35 11.22 56.88
C LEU A 461 -48.62 12.18 58.05
N GLU A 462 -47.58 12.78 58.62
CA GLU A 462 -47.72 13.80 59.68
C GLU A 462 -48.48 15.04 59.19
N SER A 463 -48.19 15.51 57.97
CA SER A 463 -48.92 16.63 57.35
C SER A 463 -50.40 16.30 57.10
N PHE A 464 -50.71 15.06 56.76
CA PHE A 464 -52.07 14.58 56.53
C PHE A 464 -52.84 14.46 57.85
N VAL A 465 -52.23 13.86 58.89
CA VAL A 465 -52.81 13.74 60.23
C VAL A 465 -53.06 15.11 60.87
N THR A 466 -52.12 16.06 60.72
CA THR A 466 -52.31 17.44 61.22
C THR A 466 -53.40 18.19 60.46
N SER A 467 -53.60 17.90 59.17
CA SER A 467 -54.70 18.46 58.38
C SER A 467 -56.06 17.93 58.84
N ILE A 468 -56.17 16.63 59.15
CA ILE A 468 -57.39 16.00 59.70
C ILE A 468 -57.74 16.58 61.08
N ASN A 469 -56.76 16.72 61.98
CA ASN A 469 -56.98 17.25 63.33
C ASN A 469 -57.43 18.72 63.36
N ARG A 470 -57.23 19.47 62.27
CA ARG A 470 -57.70 20.86 62.13
C ARG A 470 -59.11 20.99 61.56
N GLY A 471 -59.82 19.89 61.31
CA GLY A 471 -61.21 19.91 60.81
C GLY A 471 -61.34 20.45 59.39
N VAL A 472 -60.24 20.47 58.62
CA VAL A 472 -60.24 20.86 57.20
C VAL A 472 -60.38 19.60 56.37
N THR A 473 -61.44 19.48 55.59
CA THR A 473 -61.53 18.46 54.53
C THR A 473 -60.46 18.75 53.49
N PRO A 474 -59.49 17.84 53.25
CA PRO A 474 -58.51 18.07 52.21
C PRO A 474 -59.20 18.00 50.86
N ALA A 475 -59.05 19.06 50.06
CA ALA A 475 -59.43 19.04 48.66
C ALA A 475 -58.64 17.93 47.95
N ILE A 476 -59.35 17.06 47.21
CA ILE A 476 -58.73 16.16 46.24
C ILE A 476 -58.14 17.07 45.16
N ALA A 477 -56.87 17.43 45.32
CA ALA A 477 -56.09 18.03 44.25
C ALA A 477 -55.80 16.94 43.21
N GLU A 478 -56.15 17.23 41.96
CA GLU A 478 -55.81 16.42 40.79
C GLU A 478 -54.38 15.88 40.86
N ALA A 479 -54.24 14.60 40.54
CA ALA A 479 -52.95 13.99 40.33
C ALA A 479 -52.18 14.79 39.26
N PRO A 480 -50.96 15.26 39.53
CA PRO A 480 -50.09 15.64 38.44
C PRO A 480 -49.80 14.36 37.64
N ALA A 481 -49.96 14.45 36.32
CA ALA A 481 -49.61 13.38 35.39
C ALA A 481 -48.26 12.74 35.78
N PRO A 482 -48.10 11.41 35.66
CA PRO A 482 -46.82 10.80 35.96
C PRO A 482 -45.76 11.51 35.13
N ALA A 483 -44.77 12.10 35.81
CA ALA A 483 -43.56 12.52 35.13
C ALA A 483 -43.10 11.31 34.30
N ALA A 484 -42.93 11.52 33.00
CA ALA A 484 -42.47 10.49 32.08
C ALA A 484 -41.30 9.75 32.72
N PRO A 485 -41.23 8.41 32.62
CA PRO A 485 -40.06 7.70 33.12
C PRO A 485 -38.86 8.32 32.42
N GLU A 486 -37.92 8.86 33.20
CA GLU A 486 -36.62 9.18 32.65
C GLU A 486 -36.12 7.90 31.99
N THR A 487 -35.94 8.00 30.68
CA THR A 487 -35.63 6.88 29.82
C THR A 487 -34.40 6.11 30.32
N PRO A 488 -34.38 4.79 30.12
CA PRO A 488 -33.49 3.84 30.77
C PRO A 488 -32.11 3.87 30.10
N SER A 489 -31.27 4.88 30.38
CA SER A 489 -29.89 4.86 29.93
C SER A 489 -28.98 4.11 30.90
N THR A 490 -29.20 4.26 32.21
CA THR A 490 -28.30 3.68 33.23
C THR A 490 -28.61 2.23 33.57
N ASN A 491 -29.88 1.82 33.61
CA ASN A 491 -30.23 0.43 33.92
C ASN A 491 -29.97 -0.51 32.75
N ALA A 492 -30.23 -0.10 31.51
CA ALA A 492 -29.95 -0.93 30.32
C ALA A 492 -28.44 -1.10 30.10
N GLU A 493 -27.65 -0.04 30.32
CA GLU A 493 -26.19 -0.08 30.21
C GLU A 493 -25.55 -0.87 31.38
N MET A 494 -26.20 -0.85 32.56
CA MET A 494 -25.76 -1.65 33.72
C MET A 494 -26.17 -3.13 33.58
N GLU A 495 -27.34 -3.45 33.03
CA GLU A 495 -27.77 -4.82 32.68
C GLU A 495 -26.93 -5.39 31.54
N GLU A 496 -26.59 -4.59 30.52
CA GLU A 496 -25.66 -5.00 29.46
C GLU A 496 -24.26 -5.27 30.01
N ARG A 497 -23.79 -4.45 30.97
CA ARG A 497 -22.51 -4.68 31.66
C ARG A 497 -22.54 -5.89 32.59
N LEU A 498 -23.64 -6.12 33.32
CA LEU A 498 -23.81 -7.33 34.12
C LEU A 498 -23.86 -8.58 33.24
N GLY A 499 -24.59 -8.53 32.12
CA GLY A 499 -24.65 -9.64 31.16
C GLY A 499 -23.30 -9.94 30.50
N LYS A 500 -22.50 -8.92 30.19
CA LYS A 500 -21.11 -9.10 29.70
C LYS A 500 -20.18 -9.69 30.76
N LEU A 501 -20.31 -9.27 32.03
CA LEU A 501 -19.56 -9.83 33.15
C LEU A 501 -19.96 -11.28 33.46
N GLU A 502 -21.25 -11.61 33.35
CA GLU A 502 -21.78 -12.96 33.54
C GLU A 502 -21.35 -13.89 32.41
N GLN A 503 -21.34 -13.43 31.15
CA GLN A 503 -20.76 -14.19 30.03
C GLN A 503 -19.24 -14.39 30.18
N GLN A 504 -18.50 -13.39 30.67
CA GLN A 504 -17.07 -13.52 30.92
C GLN A 504 -16.76 -14.49 32.07
N SER A 505 -17.58 -14.51 33.13
CA SER A 505 -17.41 -15.43 34.26
C SER A 505 -17.78 -16.87 33.89
N LEU A 506 -18.84 -17.07 33.08
CA LEU A 506 -19.20 -18.38 32.51
C LEU A 506 -18.11 -18.92 31.57
N ALA A 507 -17.53 -18.07 30.72
CA ALA A 507 -16.43 -18.47 29.83
C ALA A 507 -15.16 -18.87 30.58
N THR A 508 -14.83 -18.16 31.67
CA THR A 508 -13.70 -18.54 32.53
C THR A 508 -13.97 -19.83 33.32
N LEU A 509 -15.20 -20.04 33.78
CA LEU A 509 -15.61 -21.30 34.43
C LEU A 509 -15.55 -22.50 33.47
N GLU A 510 -16.02 -22.35 32.23
CA GLU A 510 -15.90 -23.42 31.22
C GLU A 510 -14.43 -23.73 30.90
N HIS A 511 -13.58 -22.70 30.80
CA HIS A 511 -12.16 -22.87 30.55
C HIS A 511 -11.46 -23.60 31.71
N LEU A 512 -11.78 -23.23 32.96
CA LEU A 512 -11.28 -23.91 34.15
C LEU A 512 -11.77 -25.36 34.24
N ASN A 513 -13.02 -25.63 33.88
CA ASN A 513 -13.57 -26.98 33.89
C ASN A 513 -12.91 -27.88 32.82
N ARG A 514 -12.57 -27.32 31.65
CA ARG A 514 -11.77 -28.03 30.64
C ARG A 514 -10.38 -28.35 31.15
N ILE A 515 -9.70 -27.40 31.81
CA ILE A 515 -8.39 -27.64 32.42
C ILE A 515 -8.47 -28.73 33.50
N PHE A 516 -9.48 -28.67 34.37
CA PHE A 516 -9.70 -29.70 35.39
C PHE A 516 -9.96 -31.08 34.79
N SER A 517 -10.77 -31.18 33.73
CA SER A 517 -11.03 -32.45 33.04
C SER A 517 -9.77 -33.05 32.39
N VAL A 518 -8.86 -32.21 31.89
CA VAL A 518 -7.56 -32.64 31.34
C VAL A 518 -6.63 -33.10 32.46
N LEU A 519 -6.66 -32.45 33.62
CA LEU A 519 -5.87 -32.85 34.80
C LEU A 519 -6.40 -34.14 35.44
N GLU A 520 -7.72 -34.35 35.49
CA GLU A 520 -8.34 -35.60 35.95
C GLU A 520 -8.07 -36.76 34.98
N ALA A 521 -8.11 -36.53 33.67
CA ALA A 521 -7.71 -37.53 32.68
C ALA A 521 -6.23 -37.93 32.83
N ARG A 522 -5.38 -37.00 33.27
CA ARG A 522 -3.94 -37.23 33.48
C ARG A 522 -3.64 -37.87 34.85
N SER A 523 -4.45 -37.61 35.87
CA SER A 523 -4.33 -38.27 37.18
C SER A 523 -4.90 -39.70 37.19
N GLY A 524 -5.96 -39.96 36.41
CA GLY A 524 -6.53 -41.30 36.20
C GLY A 524 -5.62 -42.25 35.41
N ALA A 525 -4.83 -41.72 34.46
CA ALA A 525 -3.82 -42.49 33.73
C ALA A 525 -2.61 -42.88 34.60
N GLY A 526 -2.37 -42.17 35.72
CA GLY A 526 -1.27 -42.46 36.65
C GLY A 526 -1.51 -43.60 37.63
N ALA A 527 -2.74 -44.14 37.71
CA ALA A 527 -3.10 -45.19 38.67
C ALA A 527 -3.25 -46.60 38.04
N ALA A 528 -3.15 -46.74 36.71
CA ALA A 528 -3.38 -48.02 36.02
C ALA A 528 -2.12 -48.70 35.44
N THR A 529 -0.94 -48.11 35.59
CA THR A 529 0.33 -48.71 35.11
C THR A 529 1.45 -48.52 36.13
N THR A 530 1.53 -49.43 37.10
CA THR A 530 2.77 -50.01 37.66
C THR A 530 2.41 -51.00 38.78
N ALA A 531 1.84 -52.13 38.37
CA ALA A 531 1.80 -53.36 39.16
C ALA A 531 2.03 -54.53 38.20
N ALA A 532 3.23 -54.59 37.61
CA ALA A 532 3.77 -55.80 36.98
C ALA A 532 5.28 -55.62 36.71
N ASP A 533 6.01 -56.68 37.05
CA ASP A 533 7.39 -57.05 36.71
C ASP A 533 8.59 -56.32 37.33
N GLY A 534 9.27 -57.08 38.18
CA GLY A 534 10.69 -56.95 38.42
C GLY A 534 11.52 -57.83 37.49
N GLY A 535 12.82 -57.58 37.44
CA GLY A 535 13.81 -58.51 36.89
C GLY A 535 14.83 -57.89 35.93
N GLU A 536 15.99 -57.59 36.49
CA GLU A 536 17.34 -57.76 35.91
C GLU A 536 17.82 -56.92 34.70
N GLY A 537 19.00 -56.30 34.90
CA GLY A 537 20.06 -56.32 33.88
C GLY A 537 20.30 -55.05 33.07
N ALA A 538 21.12 -54.14 33.60
CA ALA A 538 22.01 -53.28 32.79
C ALA A 538 23.04 -54.16 32.03
N PRO A 539 23.68 -53.76 30.91
CA PRO A 539 24.37 -52.46 30.77
C PRO A 539 24.46 -51.79 29.37
N THR A 540 24.76 -50.48 29.40
CA THR A 540 25.59 -49.66 28.47
C THR A 540 25.52 -49.86 26.94
N ALA A 541 25.17 -48.80 26.19
CA ALA A 541 26.08 -48.02 25.31
C ALA A 541 25.35 -47.33 24.13
N TRP A 542 25.81 -46.09 23.83
CA TRP A 542 25.54 -45.20 22.69
C TRP A 542 24.24 -44.38 22.67
#